data_AF-A0A0Q5MHF6-F1
#
_entry.id   AF-A0A0Q5MHF6-F1
#
_cell.length_a   1.000
_cell.length_b   1.000
_cell.length_c   1.000
_cell.angle_alpha   90.00
_cell.angle_beta   90.00
_cell.angle_gamma   90.00
#
_symmetry.space_group_name_H-M   'P 1'
#
loop_
_entity.id
_entity.type
_entity.pdbx_description
1 polymer ?
#
loop_
_entity_poly.entity_id
_entity_poly.type
_entity_poly.pdbx_seq_one_letter_code
_entity_poly.pdbx_strand_id
1 'polypeptide(L)'
;MVGVSEARVSQLISDGVMVRGDTAHAWLVGYCERLRDQAAGRLGDSLGLDLVQERAALAREQRIGQEIKNAVARKEYAPVGLLADVLGQAGSAVVDCFEQLEGLLKKACPDLPDEAKTTVMAVLAKARNQWIAGTDRLVSDAIDALAQDDGLGDDAPAFTESDAP
;
A
#
# COMPACT_ATOMS: atom_id res chain seq x y z
N MET A 1 -31.39 -41.75 -15.15
CA MET A 1 -31.66 -41.64 -13.70
C MET A 1 -31.06 -40.37 -13.07
N VAL A 2 -30.00 -39.73 -13.61
CA VAL A 2 -29.50 -38.44 -13.06
C VAL A 2 -29.29 -37.35 -14.14
N GLY A 3 -29.63 -37.60 -15.41
CA GLY A 3 -29.47 -36.59 -16.48
C GLY A 3 -28.02 -36.19 -16.77
N VAL A 4 -27.06 -37.01 -16.36
CA VAL A 4 -25.62 -36.74 -16.48
C VAL A 4 -25.03 -37.61 -17.59
N SER A 5 -24.04 -37.10 -18.32
CA SER A 5 -23.39 -37.82 -19.41
C SER A 5 -22.57 -39.02 -18.91
N GLU A 6 -22.39 -40.02 -19.77
CA GLU A 6 -21.58 -41.21 -19.49
C GLU A 6 -20.14 -40.86 -19.08
N ALA A 7 -19.53 -39.89 -19.77
CA ALA A 7 -18.20 -39.38 -19.42
C ALA A 7 -18.15 -38.86 -17.97
N ARG A 8 -19.21 -38.17 -17.53
CA ARG A 8 -19.28 -37.64 -16.17
C ARG A 8 -19.50 -38.75 -15.13
N VAL A 9 -20.24 -39.80 -15.46
CA VAL A 9 -20.38 -41.00 -14.62
C VAL A 9 -19.03 -41.71 -14.48
N SER A 10 -18.27 -41.85 -15.57
CA SER A 10 -16.92 -42.43 -15.52
C SER A 10 -15.97 -41.61 -14.64
N GLN A 11 -16.06 -40.29 -14.70
CA GLN A 11 -15.28 -39.41 -13.81
C GLN A 11 -15.68 -39.59 -12.34
N LEU A 12 -16.98 -39.67 -12.03
CA LEU A 12 -17.47 -39.85 -10.66
C LEU A 12 -17.02 -41.19 -10.05
N ILE A 13 -16.90 -42.23 -10.86
CA ILE A 13 -16.35 -43.53 -10.45
C ILE A 13 -14.84 -43.42 -10.22
N SER A 14 -14.12 -42.72 -11.11
CA SER A 14 -12.68 -42.46 -10.97
C SER A 14 -12.36 -41.64 -9.72
N ASP A 15 -13.22 -40.68 -9.38
CA ASP A 15 -13.10 -39.82 -8.20
C ASP A 15 -13.49 -40.55 -6.90
N GLY A 16 -13.86 -41.84 -6.97
CA GLY A 16 -14.25 -42.66 -5.80
C GLY A 16 -15.62 -42.31 -5.20
N VAL A 17 -16.38 -41.40 -5.82
CA VAL A 17 -17.70 -40.96 -5.33
C VAL A 17 -18.78 -42.00 -5.59
N MET A 18 -18.62 -42.84 -6.61
CA MET A 18 -19.47 -43.99 -6.88
C MET A 18 -18.62 -45.25 -7.07
N VAL A 19 -18.99 -46.36 -6.41
CA VAL A 19 -18.28 -47.63 -6.55
C VAL A 19 -19.02 -48.55 -7.54
N ARG A 20 -18.27 -49.21 -8.42
CA ARG A 20 -18.85 -50.18 -9.37
C ARG A 20 -19.38 -51.39 -8.62
N GLY A 21 -20.65 -51.74 -8.88
CA GLY A 21 -21.32 -52.87 -8.23
C GLY A 21 -22.30 -52.48 -7.12
N ASP A 22 -22.31 -51.21 -6.72
CA ASP A 22 -23.25 -50.69 -5.74
C ASP A 22 -24.69 -50.54 -6.28
N THR A 23 -25.63 -50.44 -5.35
CA THR A 23 -27.03 -50.19 -5.68
C THR A 23 -27.23 -48.75 -6.19
N ALA A 24 -28.25 -48.56 -7.04
CA ALA A 24 -28.59 -47.23 -7.56
C ALA A 24 -28.92 -46.21 -6.44
N HIS A 25 -29.39 -46.68 -5.28
CA HIS A 25 -29.64 -45.82 -4.12
C HIS A 25 -28.33 -45.30 -3.50
N ALA A 26 -27.33 -46.17 -3.33
CA ALA A 26 -26.03 -45.78 -2.81
C ALA A 26 -25.33 -44.75 -3.71
N TRP A 27 -25.43 -44.92 -5.04
CA TRP A 27 -24.93 -43.94 -6.01
C TRP A 27 -25.61 -42.57 -5.89
N LEU A 28 -26.93 -42.56 -5.68
CA LEU A 28 -27.69 -41.33 -5.52
C LEU A 28 -27.29 -40.59 -4.23
N VAL A 29 -27.10 -41.32 -3.12
CA VAL A 29 -26.65 -40.74 -1.85
C VAL A 29 -25.27 -40.12 -1.99
N GLY A 30 -24.28 -40.86 -2.51
CA GLY A 30 -22.92 -40.34 -2.69
C GLY A 30 -22.85 -39.15 -3.65
N TYR A 31 -23.67 -39.17 -4.71
CA TYR A 31 -23.79 -38.02 -5.61
C TYR A 31 -24.40 -36.79 -4.93
N CYS A 32 -25.45 -36.96 -4.12
CA CYS A 32 -26.07 -35.87 -3.36
C CYS A 32 -25.14 -35.30 -2.29
N GLU A 33 -24.35 -36.13 -1.62
CA GLU A 33 -23.33 -35.69 -0.65
C GLU A 33 -22.26 -34.83 -1.31
N ARG A 34 -21.70 -35.29 -2.45
CA ARG A 34 -20.76 -34.49 -3.25
C ARG A 34 -21.34 -33.13 -3.64
N LEU A 35 -22.61 -33.07 -4.06
CA LEU A 35 -23.26 -31.81 -4.42
C LEU A 35 -23.45 -30.88 -3.21
N ARG A 36 -23.75 -31.42 -2.02
CA ARG A 36 -23.82 -30.63 -0.79
C ARG A 36 -22.46 -30.07 -0.40
N ASP A 37 -21.39 -30.86 -0.52
CA ASP A 37 -20.03 -30.40 -0.25
C ASP A 37 -19.56 -29.37 -1.27
N GLN A 38 -19.95 -29.51 -2.54
CA GLN A 38 -19.71 -28.52 -3.57
C GLN A 38 -20.44 -27.20 -3.28
N ALA A 39 -21.72 -27.28 -2.91
CA ALA A 39 -22.52 -26.10 -2.56
C ALA A 39 -22.04 -25.42 -1.27
N ALA A 40 -21.52 -26.20 -0.32
CA ALA A 40 -20.91 -25.70 0.90
C ALA A 40 -19.47 -25.19 0.71
N GLY A 41 -18.89 -25.30 -0.50
CA GLY A 41 -17.54 -24.84 -0.81
C GLY A 41 -16.41 -25.72 -0.27
N ARG A 42 -16.71 -26.89 0.31
CA ARG A 42 -15.71 -27.80 0.93
C ARG A 42 -14.94 -28.65 -0.07
N LEU A 43 -15.37 -28.69 -1.33
CA LEU A 43 -14.76 -29.49 -2.39
C LEU A 43 -13.42 -28.90 -2.91
N GLY A 44 -13.13 -27.63 -2.62
CA GLY A 44 -11.84 -27.00 -2.93
C GLY A 44 -10.71 -27.41 -1.99
N ASP A 45 -11.05 -27.82 -0.76
CA ASP A 45 -10.12 -28.15 0.32
C ASP A 45 -9.36 -29.47 0.04
N SER A 46 -10.03 -30.44 -0.61
CA SER A 46 -9.43 -31.75 -0.93
C SER A 46 -8.61 -31.77 -2.23
N LEU A 47 -8.67 -30.71 -3.05
CA LEU A 47 -8.04 -30.64 -4.38
C LEU A 47 -6.89 -29.62 -4.47
N GLY A 48 -6.44 -29.07 -3.33
CA GLY A 48 -5.26 -28.20 -3.25
C GLY A 48 -5.45 -26.81 -3.87
N LEU A 49 -6.68 -26.38 -4.14
CA LEU A 49 -6.99 -25.01 -4.59
C LEU A 49 -7.64 -24.27 -3.42
N ASP A 50 -6.79 -23.70 -2.58
CA ASP A 50 -7.20 -22.99 -1.37
C ASP A 50 -7.67 -21.56 -1.64
N LEU A 51 -8.68 -21.46 -2.49
CA LEU A 51 -9.32 -20.20 -2.86
C LEU A 51 -9.93 -19.49 -1.65
N VAL A 52 -10.23 -20.21 -0.57
CA VAL A 52 -10.75 -19.64 0.67
C VAL A 52 -9.62 -18.96 1.43
N GLN A 53 -8.46 -19.58 1.59
CA GLN A 53 -7.30 -18.94 2.19
C GLN A 53 -6.77 -17.78 1.35
N GLU A 54 -6.69 -17.92 0.02
CA GLU A 54 -6.27 -16.81 -0.86
C GLU A 54 -7.23 -15.61 -0.77
N ARG A 55 -8.55 -15.86 -0.69
CA ARG A 55 -9.54 -14.79 -0.46
C ARG A 55 -9.42 -14.17 0.93
N ALA A 56 -9.12 -14.97 1.95
CA ALA A 56 -8.88 -14.47 3.29
C ALA A 56 -7.61 -13.59 3.35
N ALA A 57 -6.54 -13.99 2.65
CA ALA A 57 -5.32 -13.20 2.51
C ALA A 57 -5.60 -11.88 1.78
N LEU A 58 -6.28 -11.93 0.63
CA LEU A 58 -6.68 -10.73 -0.11
C LEU A 58 -7.55 -9.79 0.74
N ALA A 59 -8.49 -10.33 1.51
CA ALA A 59 -9.35 -9.53 2.39
C ALA A 59 -8.55 -8.83 3.51
N ARG A 60 -7.50 -9.49 4.04
CA ARG A 60 -6.58 -8.87 5.00
C ARG A 60 -5.83 -7.70 4.38
N GLU A 61 -5.23 -7.90 3.20
CA GLU A 61 -4.51 -6.85 2.47
C GLU A 61 -5.42 -5.67 2.10
N GLN A 62 -6.65 -5.95 1.65
CA GLN A 62 -7.63 -4.91 1.36
C GLN A 62 -8.01 -4.10 2.61
N ARG A 63 -8.14 -4.75 3.76
CA ARG A 63 -8.41 -4.07 5.03
C ARG A 63 -7.26 -3.14 5.42
N ILE A 64 -6.01 -3.61 5.32
CA ILE A 64 -4.80 -2.80 5.59
C ILE A 64 -4.75 -1.61 4.64
N GLY A 65 -4.94 -1.84 3.33
CA GLY A 65 -4.98 -0.77 2.34
C GLY A 65 -6.10 0.25 2.61
N GLN A 66 -7.25 -0.19 3.10
CA GLN A 66 -8.34 0.70 3.49
C GLN A 66 -8.01 1.49 4.76
N GLU A 67 -7.33 0.89 5.72
CA GLU A 67 -6.86 1.54 6.93
C GLU A 67 -5.88 2.67 6.62
N ILE A 68 -4.91 2.43 5.74
CA ILE A 68 -3.98 3.47 5.25
C ILE A 68 -4.75 4.62 4.58
N LYS A 69 -5.69 4.30 3.67
CA LYS A 69 -6.53 5.32 3.02
C LYS A 69 -7.34 6.15 4.03
N ASN A 70 -7.88 5.50 5.06
CA ASN A 70 -8.62 6.17 6.12
C ASN A 70 -7.71 7.07 6.95
N ALA A 71 -6.50 6.61 7.28
CA ALA A 71 -5.53 7.39 8.05
C ALA A 71 -5.04 8.61 7.26
N VAL A 72 -4.83 8.47 5.95
CA VAL A 72 -4.57 9.61 5.04
C VAL A 72 -5.76 10.58 5.02
N ALA A 73 -6.99 10.08 4.89
CA ALA A 73 -8.19 10.91 4.91
C ALA A 73 -8.38 11.66 6.24
N ARG A 74 -7.94 11.05 7.36
CA ARG A 74 -7.92 11.65 8.71
C ARG A 74 -6.75 12.62 8.93
N LYS A 75 -5.86 12.79 7.96
CA LYS A 75 -4.62 13.60 8.06
C LYS A 75 -3.62 13.07 9.10
N GLU A 76 -3.73 11.80 9.47
CA GLU A 76 -2.76 11.13 10.35
C GLU A 76 -1.52 10.73 9.55
N TYR A 77 -1.66 10.49 8.24
CA TYR A 77 -0.56 10.26 7.31
C TYR A 77 -0.62 11.23 6.13
N ALA A 78 0.48 11.93 5.86
CA ALA A 78 0.64 12.74 4.66
C ALA A 78 1.52 12.00 3.65
N PRO A 79 1.12 11.91 2.37
CA PRO A 79 2.00 11.36 1.34
C PRO A 79 3.30 12.16 1.26
N VAL A 80 4.45 11.49 1.34
CA VAL A 80 5.78 12.14 1.34
C VAL A 80 5.96 13.04 0.11
N GLY A 81 5.51 12.60 -1.06
CA GLY A 81 5.54 13.41 -2.29
C GLY A 81 4.77 14.73 -2.15
N LEU A 82 3.61 14.72 -1.49
CA LEU A 82 2.81 15.93 -1.28
C LEU A 82 3.49 16.89 -0.31
N LEU A 83 4.18 16.39 0.72
CA LEU A 83 4.96 17.23 1.63
C LEU A 83 6.16 17.88 0.91
N ALA A 84 6.87 17.11 0.09
CA ALA A 84 7.98 17.62 -0.71
C ALA A 84 7.51 18.69 -1.71
N ASP A 85 6.37 18.47 -2.37
CA ASP A 85 5.79 19.44 -3.31
C ASP A 85 5.40 20.75 -2.62
N VAL A 86 4.73 20.68 -1.46
CA VAL A 86 4.33 21.88 -0.69
C VAL A 86 5.55 22.64 -0.19
N LEU A 87 6.58 21.95 0.30
CA LEU A 87 7.81 22.58 0.75
C LEU A 87 8.57 23.23 -0.41
N GLY A 88 8.64 22.57 -1.58
CA GLY A 88 9.23 23.12 -2.78
C GLY A 88 8.50 24.39 -3.25
N GLN A 89 7.17 24.37 -3.28
CA GLN A 89 6.35 25.55 -3.62
C GLN A 89 6.55 26.70 -2.63
N ALA A 90 6.54 26.41 -1.32
CA ALA A 90 6.76 27.41 -0.29
C ALA A 90 8.17 28.01 -0.37
N GLY A 91 9.20 27.18 -0.61
CA GLY A 91 10.58 27.61 -0.80
C GLY A 91 10.76 28.51 -2.02
N SER A 92 10.14 28.18 -3.15
CA SER A 92 10.19 28.98 -4.38
C SER A 92 9.63 30.39 -4.15
N ALA A 93 8.49 30.51 -3.46
CA ALA A 93 7.88 31.82 -3.19
C ALA A 93 8.78 32.76 -2.36
N VAL A 94 9.58 32.20 -1.44
CA VAL A 94 10.56 32.99 -0.65
C VAL A 94 11.74 33.42 -1.52
N VAL A 95 12.23 32.55 -2.41
CA VAL A 95 13.29 32.89 -3.36
C VAL A 95 12.85 34.01 -4.28
N ASP A 96 11.64 33.95 -4.83
CA ASP A 96 11.08 34.97 -5.71
C ASP A 96 11.01 36.34 -5.01
N CYS A 97 10.67 36.35 -3.71
CA CYS A 97 10.65 37.57 -2.91
C CYS A 97 12.05 38.21 -2.79
N PHE A 98 13.09 37.40 -2.61
CA PHE A 98 14.47 37.89 -2.57
C PHE A 98 14.93 38.45 -3.91
N GLU A 99 14.55 37.84 -5.04
CA GLU A 99 14.91 38.35 -6.36
C GLU A 99 14.22 39.69 -6.67
N GLN A 100 12.99 39.88 -6.21
CA GLN A 100 12.25 41.14 -6.36
C GLN A 100 12.80 42.27 -5.47
N LEU A 101 13.49 41.92 -4.38
CA LEU A 101 13.94 42.89 -3.39
C LEU A 101 14.85 43.97 -4.00
N GLU A 102 15.76 43.63 -4.93
CA GLU A 102 16.65 44.63 -5.54
C GLU A 102 15.87 45.74 -6.26
N GLY A 103 14.82 45.36 -7.00
CA GLY A 103 13.96 46.30 -7.71
C GLY A 103 13.16 47.18 -6.75
N LEU A 104 12.62 46.60 -5.69
CA LEU A 104 11.93 47.34 -4.63
C LEU A 104 12.86 48.32 -3.92
N LEU A 105 14.10 47.91 -3.66
CA LEU A 105 15.10 48.71 -2.95
C LEU A 105 15.54 49.92 -3.78
N LYS A 106 15.73 49.76 -5.11
CA LYS A 106 15.98 50.88 -6.04
C LYS A 106 14.83 51.89 -6.05
N LYS A 107 13.58 51.41 -5.95
CA LYS A 107 12.39 52.27 -5.99
C LYS A 107 12.14 52.99 -4.67
N ALA A 108 12.33 52.31 -3.54
CA ALA A 108 12.06 52.85 -2.21
C ALA A 108 13.21 53.73 -1.68
N CYS A 109 14.45 53.41 -2.04
CA CYS A 109 15.65 54.10 -1.58
C CYS A 109 16.56 54.44 -2.78
N PRO A 110 16.17 55.42 -3.63
CA PRO A 110 16.92 55.77 -4.84
C PRO A 110 18.32 56.34 -4.57
N ASP A 111 18.51 56.99 -3.42
CA ASP A 111 19.79 57.61 -3.03
C ASP A 111 20.69 56.67 -2.20
N LEU A 112 20.39 55.37 -2.17
CA LEU A 112 21.19 54.42 -1.42
C LEU A 112 22.58 54.27 -2.07
N PRO A 113 23.69 54.41 -1.32
CA PRO A 113 25.03 54.21 -1.86
C PRO A 113 25.22 52.81 -2.45
N ASP A 114 25.91 52.73 -3.59
CA ASP A 114 26.15 51.47 -4.31
C ASP A 114 26.89 50.42 -3.44
N GLU A 115 27.79 50.87 -2.57
CA GLU A 115 28.50 50.01 -1.62
C GLU A 115 27.56 49.36 -0.60
N ALA A 116 26.58 50.12 -0.10
CA ALA A 116 25.57 49.61 0.82
C ALA A 116 24.65 48.62 0.11
N LYS A 117 24.21 48.96 -1.10
CA LYS A 117 23.39 48.08 -1.93
C LYS A 117 24.10 46.76 -2.27
N THR A 118 25.37 46.82 -2.63
CA THR A 118 26.21 45.65 -2.91
C THR A 118 26.32 44.76 -1.66
N THR A 119 26.51 45.36 -0.49
CA THR A 119 26.56 44.64 0.79
C THR A 119 25.24 43.94 1.09
N VAL A 120 24.10 44.62 0.92
CA VAL A 120 22.77 44.03 1.13
C VAL A 120 22.53 42.86 0.20
N MET A 121 22.83 43.01 -1.10
CA MET A 121 22.66 41.94 -2.08
C MET A 121 23.56 40.73 -1.80
N ALA A 122 24.79 40.96 -1.34
CA ALA A 122 25.69 39.88 -0.94
C ALA A 122 25.17 39.10 0.27
N VAL A 123 24.63 39.79 1.28
CA VAL A 123 24.00 39.15 2.45
C VAL A 123 22.75 38.37 2.03
N LEU A 124 21.93 38.92 1.13
CA LEU A 124 20.72 38.26 0.63
C LEU A 124 21.06 36.97 -0.14
N ALA A 125 22.07 37.02 -1.01
CA ALA A 125 22.55 35.85 -1.75
C ALA A 125 23.07 34.77 -0.79
N LYS A 126 23.81 35.16 0.25
CA LYS A 126 24.26 34.23 1.29
C LYS A 126 23.08 33.60 2.03
N ALA A 127 22.09 34.39 2.43
CA ALA A 127 20.89 33.91 3.12
C ALA A 127 20.10 32.93 2.23
N ARG A 128 19.93 33.22 0.94
CA ARG A 128 19.30 32.31 -0.04
C ARG A 128 20.01 30.97 -0.11
N ASN A 129 21.35 30.99 -0.25
CA ASN A 129 22.13 29.76 -0.35
C ASN A 129 22.09 28.93 0.94
N GLN A 130 22.10 29.58 2.11
CA GLN A 130 21.95 28.91 3.39
C GLN A 130 20.57 28.29 3.57
N TRP A 131 19.51 28.97 3.12
CA TRP A 131 18.15 28.46 3.15
C TRP A 131 18.01 27.19 2.30
N ILE A 132 18.50 27.22 1.06
CA ILE A 132 18.45 26.06 0.14
C ILE A 132 19.16 24.87 0.78
N ALA A 133 20.42 25.05 1.21
CA ALA A 133 21.20 23.99 1.82
C ALA A 133 20.59 23.45 3.13
N GLY A 134 20.00 24.35 3.94
CA GLY A 134 19.32 23.97 5.18
C GLY A 134 18.04 23.19 4.93
N THR A 135 17.27 23.58 3.92
CA THR A 135 16.03 22.91 3.54
C THR A 135 16.31 21.53 2.95
N ASP A 136 17.28 21.42 2.05
CA ASP A 136 17.70 20.13 1.47
C ASP A 136 18.14 19.16 2.58
N ARG A 137 18.90 19.65 3.56
CA ARG A 137 19.31 18.83 4.71
C ARG A 137 18.12 18.38 5.56
N LEU A 138 17.21 19.28 5.91
CA LEU A 138 16.02 18.93 6.70
C LEU A 138 15.12 17.91 5.98
N VAL A 139 15.01 18.03 4.65
CA VAL A 139 14.27 17.06 3.83
C VAL A 139 14.95 15.69 3.84
N SER A 140 16.26 15.65 3.59
CA SER A 140 17.02 14.38 3.63
C SER A 140 16.95 13.72 5.00
N ASP A 141 17.18 14.47 6.08
CA ASP A 141 17.13 13.96 7.45
C ASP A 141 15.71 13.42 7.78
N ALA A 142 14.65 14.08 7.30
CA ALA A 142 13.27 13.62 7.50
C ALA A 142 12.95 12.33 6.71
N ILE A 143 13.47 12.21 5.48
CA ILE A 143 13.32 10.98 4.66
C ILE A 143 14.07 9.83 5.32
N ASP A 144 15.29 10.06 5.78
CA ASP A 144 16.10 9.04 6.46
C ASP A 144 15.44 8.57 7.77
N ALA A 145 14.81 9.48 8.51
CA ALA A 145 14.06 9.13 9.73
C ALA A 145 12.83 8.28 9.42
N LEU A 146 12.07 8.61 8.35
CA LEU A 146 10.92 7.81 7.91
C LEU A 146 11.34 6.40 7.49
N ALA A 147 12.43 6.27 6.74
CA ALA A 147 12.95 4.96 6.32
C ALA A 147 13.39 4.07 7.50
N GLN A 148 13.74 4.67 8.64
CA GLN A 148 14.08 3.95 9.87
C GLN A 148 12.85 3.56 10.71
N ASP A 149 11.75 4.30 10.60
CA ASP A 149 10.49 4.08 11.36
C ASP A 149 9.58 3.01 10.72
N ASP A 150 9.73 2.74 9.42
CA ASP A 150 9.06 1.62 8.72
C ASP A 150 9.50 0.22 9.23
N GLY A 151 10.33 0.14 10.28
CA GLY A 151 10.70 -1.07 11.00
C GLY A 151 9.63 -1.61 11.97
N LEU A 152 8.34 -1.44 11.68
CA LEU A 152 7.23 -1.97 12.48
C LEU A 152 6.58 -3.19 11.80
N GLY A 153 6.96 -4.38 12.26
CA GLY A 153 6.03 -5.52 12.36
C GLY A 153 6.27 -6.74 11.46
N ASP A 154 7.50 -7.28 11.39
CA ASP A 154 7.70 -8.71 11.07
C ASP A 154 7.37 -9.58 12.29
N ASP A 155 6.18 -9.39 12.87
CA ASP A 155 5.61 -10.29 13.88
C ASP A 155 4.59 -11.17 13.15
N ALA A 156 5.08 -11.92 12.16
CA ALA A 156 4.35 -13.06 11.65
C ALA A 156 4.21 -14.06 12.81
N PRO A 157 2.99 -14.42 13.27
CA PRO A 157 2.86 -15.40 14.31
C PRO A 157 3.46 -16.71 13.80
N ALA A 158 4.57 -17.13 14.41
CA ALA A 158 5.15 -18.44 14.19
C ALA A 158 4.10 -19.48 14.57
N PHE A 159 3.49 -20.11 13.57
CA PHE A 159 2.66 -21.28 13.77
C PHE A 159 3.58 -22.39 14.32
N THR A 160 3.63 -22.52 15.64
CA THR A 160 4.23 -23.67 16.29
C THR A 160 3.33 -24.87 16.05
N GLU A 161 3.72 -25.69 15.10
CA GLU A 161 3.16 -27.01 14.84
C GLU A 161 3.51 -27.93 16.03
N SER A 162 2.62 -27.99 17.02
CA SER A 162 2.69 -28.97 18.10
C SER A 162 1.33 -29.11 18.77
N ASP A 163 0.46 -29.93 18.20
CA ASP A 163 -0.23 -30.97 18.98
C ASP A 163 -0.95 -31.94 18.05
N ALA A 164 -0.55 -33.21 18.05
CA ALA A 164 -1.39 -34.32 17.62
C ALA A 164 -1.09 -35.52 18.55
N PRO A 165 -2.13 -36.10 19.20
CA PRO A 165 -1.99 -37.27 20.07
C PRO A 165 -1.76 -38.58 19.30
#